data_AF-A0A1Y4R493-F1
#
_entry.id   AF-A0A1Y4R493-F1
#
_cell.length_a   1.000
_cell.length_b   1.000
_cell.length_c   1.000
_cell.angle_alpha   90.00
_cell.angle_beta   90.00
_cell.angle_gamma   90.00
#
_symmetry.space_group_name_H-M   'P 1'
#
loop_
_entity.id
_entity.type
_entity.pdbx_description
1 polymer ?
#
loop_
_entity_poly.entity_id
_entity_poly.type
_entity_poly.pdbx_seq_one_letter_code
_entity_poly.pdbx_strand_id
1 'polypeptide(L)'
;MDKAAKLVILKQDLQMLTTANDEYLGTLLDLAAAAIQREGIQLIEDDTECDMAVIQYAAYLFRKRAAADTTMPRFLRWNLNNLLFSQKARAEDDV
;
A
#
# COMPACT_ATOMS: atom_id res chain seq x y z
N MET A 1 7.88 -5.97 -7.07
CA MET A 1 7.43 -5.16 -8.24
C MET A 1 8.11 -3.80 -8.25
N ASP A 2 8.42 -3.27 -9.44
CA ASP A 2 8.93 -1.92 -9.59
C ASP A 2 7.83 -0.85 -9.43
N LYS A 3 8.24 0.41 -9.25
CA LYS A 3 7.31 1.52 -9.01
C LYS A 3 6.38 1.78 -10.21
N ALA A 4 6.87 1.57 -11.43
CA ALA A 4 6.09 1.74 -12.65
C ALA A 4 4.94 0.72 -12.73
N ALA A 5 5.20 -0.56 -12.43
CA ALA A 5 4.16 -1.57 -12.37
C ALA A 5 3.13 -1.27 -11.27
N LYS A 6 3.58 -0.85 -10.08
CA LYS A 6 2.68 -0.44 -8.98
C LYS A 6 1.75 0.70 -9.40
N LEU A 7 2.27 1.68 -10.15
CA LEU A 7 1.48 2.80 -10.66
C LEU A 7 0.42 2.34 -11.66
N VAL A 8 0.76 1.40 -12.57
CA VAL A 8 -0.22 0.84 -13.52
C VAL A 8 -1.36 0.14 -12.78
N ILE A 9 -1.04 -0.70 -11.80
CA ILE A 9 -2.05 -1.42 -11.00
C ILE A 9 -2.89 -0.43 -10.18
N LEU A 10 -2.28 0.58 -9.58
CA LEU A 10 -2.99 1.63 -8.85
C LEU A 10 -4.00 2.37 -9.75
N LYS A 11 -3.61 2.69 -10.99
CA LYS A 11 -4.51 3.32 -11.96
C LYS A 11 -5.66 2.41 -12.36
N GLN A 12 -5.40 1.11 -12.51
CA GLN A 12 -6.44 0.12 -12.76
C GLN A 12 -7.43 0.01 -11.57
N ASP A 13 -6.93 -0.01 -10.32
CA ASP A 13 -7.77 -0.02 -9.10
C ASP A 13 -8.64 1.24 -8.97
N LEU A 14 -8.10 2.39 -9.36
CA LEU A 14 -8.83 3.66 -9.37
C LEU A 14 -9.70 3.86 -10.62
N GLN A 15 -9.72 2.91 -11.55
CA GLN A 15 -10.38 3.02 -12.86
C GLN A 15 -9.99 4.31 -13.63
N MET A 16 -8.72 4.72 -13.49
CA MET A 16 -8.18 5.93 -14.12
C MET A 16 -7.51 5.61 -15.45
N LEU A 17 -8.08 6.15 -16.53
CA LEU A 17 -7.56 6.00 -17.90
C LEU A 17 -6.55 7.09 -18.28
N THR A 18 -6.53 8.21 -17.55
CA THR A 18 -5.67 9.37 -17.85
C THR A 18 -4.32 9.29 -17.15
N THR A 19 -3.30 9.95 -17.70
CA THR A 19 -1.96 10.09 -17.10
C THR A 19 -1.77 11.37 -16.28
N ALA A 20 -2.79 12.23 -16.22
CA ALA A 20 -2.69 13.55 -15.58
C ALA A 20 -2.34 13.51 -14.09
N ASN A 21 -2.62 12.39 -13.40
CA ASN A 21 -2.36 12.23 -11.98
C ASN A 21 -1.13 11.34 -11.69
N ASP A 22 -0.35 10.94 -12.69
CA ASP A 22 0.70 9.92 -12.51
C ASP A 22 1.77 10.35 -11.51
N GLU A 23 2.20 11.61 -11.55
CA GLU A 23 3.14 12.18 -10.58
C GLU A 23 2.56 12.14 -9.16
N TYR A 24 1.31 12.57 -9.00
CA TYR A 24 0.63 12.59 -7.72
C TYR A 24 0.40 11.19 -7.15
N LEU A 25 -0.04 10.24 -7.98
CA LEU A 25 -0.20 8.84 -7.61
C LEU A 25 1.15 8.20 -7.24
N GLY A 26 2.23 8.59 -7.93
CA GLY A 26 3.59 8.23 -7.58
C GLY A 26 3.99 8.69 -6.16
N THR A 27 3.67 9.93 -5.80
CA THR A 27 3.90 10.44 -4.44
C THR A 27 3.04 9.70 -3.40
N LEU A 28 1.80 9.34 -3.74
CA LEU A 28 0.93 8.57 -2.85
C LEU A 28 1.46 7.16 -2.59
N LEU A 29 2.09 6.53 -3.58
CA LEU A 29 2.78 5.24 -3.40
C LEU A 29 3.95 5.37 -2.42
N ASP A 30 4.75 6.43 -2.52
CA ASP A 30 5.87 6.67 -1.60
C ASP A 30 5.35 6.93 -0.17
N LEU A 31 4.31 7.74 -0.04
CA LEU A 31 3.67 8.02 1.25
C LEU A 31 3.04 6.77 1.86
N ALA A 32 2.41 5.92 1.06
CA ALA A 32 1.86 4.64 1.48
C ALA A 32 2.95 3.71 2.01
N ALA A 33 4.06 3.55 1.27
CA ALA A 33 5.18 2.74 1.70
C ALA A 33 5.78 3.23 3.03
N ALA A 34 6.03 4.54 3.15
CA ALA A 34 6.55 5.13 4.38
C ALA A 34 5.57 4.98 5.56
N ALA A 35 4.26 5.09 5.32
CA ALA A 35 3.25 4.91 6.35
C ALA A 35 3.24 3.45 6.86
N ILE A 36 3.31 2.47 5.96
CA ILE A 36 3.36 1.04 6.29
C ILE A 36 4.63 0.72 7.08
N GLN A 37 5.79 1.22 6.65
CA GLN A 37 7.06 1.04 7.36
C GLN A 37 7.04 1.63 8.77
N ARG A 38 6.38 2.79 8.95
CA ARG A 38 6.21 3.40 10.28
C ARG A 38 5.35 2.56 11.23
N GLU A 39 4.48 1.70 10.71
CA GLU A 39 3.75 0.72 11.52
C GLU A 39 4.60 -0.48 11.94
N GLY A 40 5.86 -0.55 11.49
CA GLY A 40 6.82 -1.61 11.81
C GLY A 40 6.81 -2.78 10.82
N ILE A 41 6.12 -2.63 9.69
CA ILE A 41 6.07 -3.63 8.62
C ILE A 41 7.28 -3.43 7.70
N GLN A 42 8.11 -4.45 7.55
CA GLN A 42 9.20 -4.45 6.58
C GLN A 42 8.63 -4.73 5.19
N LEU A 43 8.90 -3.86 4.22
CA LEU A 43 8.50 -4.09 2.84
C LEU A 43 9.56 -4.99 2.19
N ILE A 44 9.20 -6.24 1.93
CA ILE A 44 10.08 -7.23 1.32
C ILE A 44 10.06 -7.02 -0.20
N GLU A 45 11.23 -6.99 -0.83
CA GLU A 45 11.33 -6.93 -2.28
C GLU A 45 10.79 -8.22 -2.91
N ASP A 46 10.13 -8.08 -4.06
CA ASP A 46 9.48 -9.17 -4.81
C ASP A 46 8.37 -9.94 -4.06
N ASP A 47 7.88 -9.39 -2.95
CA ASP A 47 6.67 -9.87 -2.29
C ASP A 47 5.42 -9.17 -2.82
N THR A 48 4.55 -9.96 -3.44
CA THR A 48 3.28 -9.48 -4.01
C THR A 48 2.34 -8.96 -2.92
N GLU A 49 2.35 -9.52 -1.71
CA GLU A 49 1.49 -9.06 -0.63
C GLU A 49 1.90 -7.67 -0.13
N CYS A 50 3.21 -7.46 0.07
CA CYS A 50 3.78 -6.15 0.39
C CYS A 50 3.47 -5.11 -0.69
N ASP A 51 3.65 -5.48 -1.97
CA ASP A 51 3.38 -4.59 -3.10
C ASP A 51 1.91 -4.19 -3.17
N MET A 52 0.99 -5.15 -2.99
CA MET A 52 -0.45 -4.90 -2.99
C MET A 52 -0.89 -4.07 -1.78
N ALA A 53 -0.29 -4.26 -0.61
CA ALA A 53 -0.58 -3.44 0.57
C ALA A 53 -0.25 -1.96 0.32
N VAL A 54 0.89 -1.66 -0.32
CA VAL A 54 1.26 -0.29 -0.72
C VAL A 54 0.27 0.29 -1.73
N ILE A 55 -0.09 -0.48 -2.77
CA ILE A 55 -1.05 -0.04 -3.80
C ILE A 55 -2.42 0.27 -3.19
N GLN A 56 -2.95 -0.63 -2.36
CA GLN A 56 -4.26 -0.47 -1.72
C GLN A 56 -4.28 0.72 -0.75
N TYR A 57 -3.17 0.94 -0.03
CA TYR A 57 -3.03 2.09 0.85
C TYR A 57 -2.98 3.40 0.04
N ALA A 58 -2.23 3.46 -1.05
CA ALA A 58 -2.20 4.62 -1.94
C ALA A 58 -3.59 4.92 -2.54
N ALA A 59 -4.34 3.88 -2.94
CA ALA A 59 -5.71 4.02 -3.42
C ALA A 59 -6.65 4.58 -2.33
N TYR A 60 -6.50 4.12 -1.08
CA TYR A 60 -7.22 4.68 0.06
C TYR A 60 -6.88 6.16 0.27
N LEU A 61 -5.60 6.55 0.24
CA LEU A 61 -5.19 7.95 0.40
C LEU A 61 -5.80 8.85 -0.69
N PHE A 62 -5.82 8.36 -1.93
CA PHE A 62 -6.46 9.07 -3.03
C PHE A 62 -7.96 9.27 -2.78
N ARG A 63 -8.69 8.21 -2.42
CA ARG A 63 -10.14 8.27 -2.14
C ARG A 63 -10.46 9.12 -0.91
N LYS A 64 -9.61 9.07 0.12
CA LYS A 64 -9.76 9.87 1.35
C LYS A 64 -9.74 11.37 1.07
N ARG A 65 -8.96 11.82 0.08
CA ARG A 65 -8.99 13.22 -0.35
C ARG A 65 -10.36 13.63 -0.89
N ALA A 66 -11.06 12.73 -1.60
CA ALA A 66 -12.32 13.03 -2.26
C ALA A 66 -13.53 13.02 -1.30
N ALA A 67 -13.43 12.37 -0.14
CA ALA A 67 -14.55 12.24 0.80
C ALA A 67 -14.11 12.46 2.26
N ALA A 68 -14.81 13.38 2.94
CA ALA A 68 -14.47 13.88 4.28
C ALA A 68 -14.44 12.80 5.37
N ASP A 69 -15.28 11.77 5.27
CA ASP A 69 -15.43 10.72 6.30
C ASP A 69 -14.89 9.35 5.88
N THR A 70 -13.88 9.32 5.01
CA THR A 70 -13.30 8.04 4.56
C THR A 70 -12.35 7.49 5.64
N THR A 71 -12.85 6.57 6.45
CA THR A 71 -12.02 5.73 7.31
C THR A 71 -11.22 4.72 6.48
N MET A 72 -10.05 4.29 6.97
CA MET A 72 -9.29 3.21 6.35
C MET A 72 -10.16 1.95 6.19
N PRO A 73 -10.21 1.32 5.01
CA PRO A 73 -10.97 0.10 4.82
C PRO A 73 -10.52 -1.01 5.77
N ARG A 74 -11.48 -1.74 6.37
CA ARG A 74 -11.18 -2.83 7.32
C ARG A 74 -10.27 -3.90 6.72
N PHE A 75 -10.44 -4.24 5.44
CA PHE A 75 -9.60 -5.25 4.77
C PHE A 75 -8.14 -4.81 4.74
N LEU A 76 -7.86 -3.52 4.49
CA LEU A 76 -6.50 -2.98 4.43
C LEU A 76 -5.86 -3.05 5.81
N ARG A 77 -6.61 -2.64 6.85
CA ARG A 77 -6.12 -2.77 8.24
C ARG A 77 -5.83 -4.22 8.60
N TRP A 78 -6.68 -5.16 8.20
CA TRP A 78 -6.46 -6.58 8.46
C TRP A 78 -5.22 -7.12 7.74
N ASN A 79 -5.05 -6.78 6.45
CA ASN A 79 -3.88 -7.16 5.67
C ASN A 79 -2.57 -6.67 6.33
N LEU A 80 -2.51 -5.39 6.72
CA LEU A 80 -1.36 -4.82 7.42
C LEU A 80 -1.05 -5.54 8.73
N ASN A 81 -2.07 -5.89 9.52
CA ASN A 81 -1.87 -6.65 10.75
C ASN A 81 -1.33 -8.05 10.44
N ASN A 82 -1.89 -8.77 9.46
CA ASN A 82 -1.41 -10.10 9.10
C ASN A 82 0.05 -10.07 8.65
N LEU A 83 0.45 -9.08 7.84
CA LEU A 83 1.84 -8.87 7.43
C LEU A 83 2.74 -8.65 8.66
N LEU A 84 2.35 -7.76 9.58
CA LEU A 84 3.11 -7.49 10.79
C LEU A 84 3.27 -8.74 11.67
N PHE A 85 2.19 -9.50 11.86
CA PHE A 85 2.21 -10.73 12.65
C PHE A 85 3.07 -11.81 11.98
N SER A 86 2.94 -12.00 10.67
CA SER A 86 3.75 -12.97 9.92
C SER A 86 5.24 -12.65 9.99
N GLN A 87 5.61 -11.37 9.93
CA GLN A 87 7.00 -10.95 10.03
C GLN A 87 7.58 -11.16 11.43
N LYS A 88 6.79 -10.88 12.47
CA LYS A 88 7.20 -11.10 13.86
C LYS A 88 7.31 -12.58 14.20
N ALA A 89 6.35 -13.40 13.78
CA ALA A 89 6.38 -14.84 14.01
C ALA A 89 7.63 -15.48 13.37
N ARG A 90 7.97 -15.07 12.15
CA ARG A 90 9.20 -15.53 11.48
C ARG A 90 10.48 -15.11 12.20
N ALA A 91 10.50 -13.93 12.83
CA ALA A 91 11.66 -13.47 13.59
C ALA A 91 11.83 -14.20 14.94
N GLU A 92 10.75 -14.73 15.53
CA GLU A 92 10.81 -15.55 16.74
C GLU A 92 11.29 -16.98 16.47
N ASP A 93 10.97 -17.56 15.31
CA ASP A 93 11.42 -18.92 14.94
C ASP A 93 12.93 -19.01 14.62
N ASP A 94 13.60 -17.88 14.33
CA ASP A 94 15.03 -17.79 14.01
C ASP A 94 15.94 -17.59 15.26
N VAL A 95 15.39 -17.70 16.49
CA VAL A 95 16.11 -17.55 17.78
C VAL A 95 16.07 -18.83 18.61
#